data_AF-A0A2M7B1E9-F1
#
_entry.id   AF-A0A2M7B1E9-F1
#
_cell.length_a   1.000
_cell.length_b   1.000
_cell.length_c   1.000
_cell.angle_alpha   90.00
_cell.angle_beta   90.00
_cell.angle_gamma   90.00
#
_symmetry.space_group_name_H-M   'P 1'
#
loop_
_entity.id
_entity.type
_entity.pdbx_description
1 polymer ?
#
loop_
_entity_poly.entity_id
_entity_poly.type
_entity_poly.pdbx_seq_one_letter_code
_entity_poly.pdbx_strand_id
1 'polypeptide(L)'
;MLVKRNMLCVKNKDNLDLGLKLLYEPYKNILENMVELCLKVEKKEFDPVAQIYHGLASVPNEIKYYYESLLGVTSYYQHSSGGEAKYLEKKLSSISHTSTVGVELKEMPLWLTYSEIFWKRGIYTSKALTSQNKSILRKTEWNWIGEELDNCTIDLANFLKSKQRVVFCESKTSTQTGGAAGRREIWSKKFSIIMRHFKSEKNLFTDATGKQYTLSQMFQKFGFSSLEMFIGILFNVDGTPATLNGDVFASSNREVFKELKEIVAKSISFDLVELDEKNFSCTIKTKKDRFIIKLSALYGNDVPLSLFGTPDSVNNLLLLKFDDMWLGQLIAISERCSLLKHSKNCMSIFKSLCEKDSILRTKFDKVIRSELNEKKIQDILNYLKKEYRDIFTDEIIPDNRNRRDYIADIIQVLASAES
;
A
#
# COMPACT_ATOMS: atom_id res chain seq x y z
N MET A 1 -29.81 -15.75 11.98
CA MET A 1 -30.14 -14.33 11.72
C MET A 1 -29.20 -13.90 10.61
N LEU A 2 -29.69 -13.27 9.54
CA LEU A 2 -28.84 -12.81 8.45
C LEU A 2 -27.84 -11.79 9.01
N VAL A 3 -26.56 -11.93 8.67
CA VAL A 3 -25.52 -10.99 9.12
C VAL A 3 -25.11 -10.11 7.94
N LYS A 4 -25.38 -8.79 8.04
CA LYS A 4 -24.79 -7.81 7.13
C LYS A 4 -23.27 -7.79 7.28
N ARG A 5 -22.56 -7.93 6.17
CA ARG A 5 -21.10 -7.83 6.09
C ARG A 5 -20.68 -6.37 5.93
N ASN A 6 -19.59 -6.00 6.59
CA ASN A 6 -19.00 -4.67 6.44
C ASN A 6 -18.10 -4.65 5.19
N MET A 7 -18.70 -4.47 4.02
CA MET A 7 -17.98 -4.42 2.74
C MET A 7 -17.65 -2.97 2.37
N LEU A 8 -16.40 -2.68 2.03
CA LEU A 8 -15.94 -1.40 1.52
C LEU A 8 -16.39 -1.21 0.07
N CYS A 9 -16.22 -2.23 -0.77
CA CYS A 9 -16.37 -2.08 -2.21
C CYS A 9 -17.81 -1.84 -2.66
N VAL A 10 -18.81 -2.16 -1.82
CA VAL A 10 -20.22 -1.87 -2.10
C VAL A 10 -20.64 -0.43 -1.80
N LYS A 11 -19.81 0.34 -1.07
CA LYS A 11 -20.13 1.70 -0.67
C LYS A 11 -20.02 2.65 -1.85
N ASN A 12 -20.81 3.72 -1.85
CA ASN A 12 -20.65 4.78 -2.85
C ASN A 12 -19.26 5.43 -2.70
N LYS A 13 -18.39 5.20 -3.69
CA LYS A 13 -17.00 5.67 -3.71
C LYS A 13 -16.89 7.18 -3.51
N ASP A 14 -17.81 7.98 -4.02
CA ASP A 14 -17.73 9.45 -3.93
C ASP A 14 -17.88 9.94 -2.49
N ASN A 15 -18.64 9.21 -1.68
CA ASN A 15 -18.90 9.51 -0.27
C ASN A 15 -17.78 9.05 0.68
N LEU A 16 -16.81 8.28 0.19
CA LEU A 16 -15.72 7.78 1.01
C LEU A 16 -14.68 8.88 1.31
N ASP A 17 -14.12 8.84 2.52
CA ASP A 17 -12.93 9.63 2.84
C ASP A 17 -11.71 9.19 2.01
N LEU A 18 -10.65 9.99 2.01
CA LEU A 18 -9.46 9.71 1.22
C LEU A 18 -8.78 8.39 1.61
N GLY A 19 -8.72 8.05 2.89
CA GLY A 19 -8.12 6.79 3.34
C GLY A 19 -8.85 5.57 2.80
N LEU A 20 -10.19 5.62 2.83
CA LEU A 20 -11.04 4.58 2.27
C LEU A 20 -10.96 4.50 0.75
N LYS A 21 -10.91 5.64 0.06
CA LYS A 21 -10.72 5.70 -1.40
C LYS A 21 -9.40 5.04 -1.83
N LEU A 22 -8.36 5.14 -1.01
CA LEU A 22 -7.07 4.51 -1.28
C LEU A 22 -7.11 2.97 -1.19
N LEU A 23 -8.00 2.39 -0.37
CA LEU A 23 -8.22 0.94 -0.28
C LEU A 23 -9.24 0.42 -1.28
N TYR A 24 -10.23 1.24 -1.65
CA TYR A 24 -11.36 0.84 -2.48
C TYR A 24 -10.92 0.18 -3.80
N GLU A 25 -10.05 0.85 -4.57
CA GLU A 25 -9.63 0.37 -5.89
C GLU A 25 -8.81 -0.93 -5.82
N PRO A 26 -7.78 -1.06 -4.96
CA PRO A 26 -7.10 -2.33 -4.76
C PRO A 26 -8.05 -3.47 -4.35
N TYR A 27 -8.95 -3.23 -3.40
CA TYR A 27 -9.89 -4.26 -2.93
C TYR A 27 -10.87 -4.66 -4.03
N LYS A 28 -11.39 -3.68 -4.77
CA LYS A 28 -12.33 -3.91 -5.88
C LYS A 28 -11.68 -4.78 -6.95
N ASN A 29 -10.48 -4.43 -7.38
CA ASN A 29 -9.73 -5.20 -8.37
C ASN A 29 -9.47 -6.65 -7.90
N ILE A 30 -9.09 -6.85 -6.63
CA ILE A 30 -8.88 -8.20 -6.08
C ILE A 30 -10.19 -9.00 -6.07
N LEU A 31 -11.29 -8.39 -5.59
CA LEU A 31 -12.61 -9.02 -5.54
C LEU A 31 -13.13 -9.41 -6.92
N GLU A 32 -13.03 -8.52 -7.91
CA GLU A 32 -13.48 -8.78 -9.28
C GLU A 32 -12.75 -9.99 -9.90
N ASN A 33 -11.44 -10.08 -9.69
CA ASN A 33 -10.66 -11.22 -10.17
C ASN A 33 -10.97 -12.51 -9.40
N MET A 34 -11.22 -12.44 -8.08
CA MET A 34 -11.70 -13.60 -7.31
C MET A 34 -13.04 -14.10 -7.82
N VAL A 35 -13.98 -13.19 -8.12
CA VAL A 35 -15.25 -13.54 -8.75
C VAL A 35 -15.03 -14.15 -10.13
N GLU A 36 -14.11 -13.62 -10.95
CA GLU A 36 -13.81 -14.19 -12.26
C GLU A 36 -13.26 -15.63 -12.16
N LEU A 37 -12.38 -15.92 -11.19
CA LEU A 37 -11.92 -17.28 -10.90
C LEU A 37 -13.08 -18.23 -10.56
N CYS A 38 -14.13 -17.72 -9.91
CA CYS A 38 -15.32 -18.48 -9.55
C CYS A 38 -16.30 -18.65 -10.70
N LEU A 39 -16.13 -17.94 -11.83
CA LEU A 39 -17.04 -18.02 -12.97
C LEU A 39 -16.44 -18.76 -14.17
N LYS A 40 -15.10 -18.88 -14.24
CA LYS A 40 -14.37 -19.40 -15.41
C LYS A 40 -13.34 -20.45 -15.01
N VAL A 41 -13.51 -21.70 -15.48
CA VAL A 41 -12.58 -22.80 -15.18
C VAL A 41 -11.18 -22.50 -15.71
N GLU A 42 -11.09 -21.96 -16.92
CA GLU A 42 -9.87 -21.65 -17.66
C GLU A 42 -9.04 -20.51 -17.05
N LYS A 43 -9.57 -19.75 -16.08
CA LYS A 43 -8.89 -18.55 -15.54
C LYS A 43 -7.66 -18.88 -14.70
N LYS A 44 -7.56 -20.10 -14.17
CA LYS A 44 -6.40 -20.61 -13.44
C LYS A 44 -6.29 -22.11 -13.64
N GLU A 45 -5.28 -22.50 -14.41
CA GLU A 45 -4.87 -23.89 -14.59
C GLU A 45 -3.44 -24.05 -14.10
N PHE A 46 -3.18 -25.15 -13.40
CA PHE A 46 -1.82 -25.52 -13.05
C PHE A 46 -1.27 -26.37 -14.19
N ASP A 47 -0.17 -25.93 -14.80
CA ASP A 47 0.55 -26.75 -15.77
C ASP A 47 1.10 -28.04 -15.10
N PRO A 48 1.47 -29.07 -15.86
CA PRO A 48 1.92 -30.35 -15.29
C PRO A 48 3.10 -30.21 -14.32
N VAL A 49 4.02 -29.27 -14.55
CA VAL A 49 5.17 -29.04 -13.65
C VAL A 49 4.68 -28.40 -12.36
N ALA A 50 3.82 -27.38 -12.44
CA ALA A 50 3.21 -26.77 -11.27
C ALA A 50 2.37 -27.76 -10.46
N GLN A 51 1.66 -28.68 -11.13
CA GLN A 51 0.89 -29.74 -10.45
C GLN A 51 1.80 -30.68 -9.65
N ILE A 52 2.94 -31.08 -10.19
CA ILE A 52 3.92 -31.90 -9.46
C ILE A 52 4.56 -31.09 -8.32
N TYR A 53 5.02 -29.88 -8.61
CA TYR A 53 5.74 -29.04 -7.66
C TYR A 53 4.91 -28.68 -6.43
N HIS A 54 3.61 -28.38 -6.64
CA HIS A 54 2.69 -28.06 -5.55
C HIS A 54 2.02 -29.28 -4.93
N GLY A 55 2.33 -30.50 -5.40
CA GLY A 55 1.77 -31.76 -4.88
C GLY A 55 0.32 -32.05 -5.31
N LEU A 56 -0.24 -31.29 -6.25
CA LEU A 56 -1.58 -31.53 -6.81
C LEU A 56 -1.70 -32.88 -7.54
N ALA A 57 -0.59 -33.39 -8.08
CA ALA A 57 -0.55 -34.71 -8.71
C ALA A 57 -0.66 -35.88 -7.71
N SER A 58 -0.38 -35.63 -6.43
CA SER A 58 -0.32 -36.66 -5.38
C SER A 58 -1.43 -36.52 -4.33
N VAL A 59 -2.25 -35.47 -4.43
CA VAL A 59 -3.31 -35.20 -3.46
C VAL A 59 -4.46 -36.22 -3.61
N PRO A 60 -5.05 -36.72 -2.51
CA PRO A 60 -6.22 -37.60 -2.58
C PRO A 60 -7.41 -36.94 -3.28
N ASN A 61 -8.21 -37.74 -4.01
CA ASN A 61 -9.33 -37.24 -4.81
C ASN A 61 -10.38 -36.50 -3.96
N GLU A 62 -10.52 -36.85 -2.69
CA GLU A 62 -11.50 -36.28 -1.76
C GLU A 62 -11.26 -34.79 -1.49
N ILE A 63 -9.99 -34.37 -1.47
CA ILE A 63 -9.60 -32.98 -1.18
C ILE A 63 -8.97 -32.27 -2.39
N LYS A 64 -8.80 -32.96 -3.52
CA LYS A 64 -8.09 -32.47 -4.70
C LYS A 64 -8.55 -31.08 -5.14
N TYR A 65 -9.86 -30.93 -5.38
CA TYR A 65 -10.44 -29.68 -5.86
C TYR A 65 -10.38 -28.57 -4.81
N TYR A 66 -10.49 -28.90 -3.52
CA TYR A 66 -10.32 -27.94 -2.44
C TYR A 66 -8.88 -27.43 -2.38
N TYR A 67 -7.90 -28.35 -2.43
CA TYR A 67 -6.48 -28.00 -2.39
C TYR A 67 -6.07 -27.17 -3.61
N GLU A 68 -6.53 -27.53 -4.81
CA GLU A 68 -6.32 -26.74 -6.03
C GLU A 68 -6.91 -25.34 -5.93
N SER A 69 -8.14 -25.23 -5.41
CA SER A 69 -8.82 -23.95 -5.21
C SER A 69 -8.12 -23.08 -4.17
N LEU A 70 -7.68 -23.69 -3.07
CA LEU A 70 -6.91 -23.02 -2.03
C LEU A 70 -5.63 -22.43 -2.61
N LEU A 71 -4.82 -23.22 -3.32
CA LEU A 71 -3.58 -22.75 -3.95
C LEU A 71 -3.86 -21.67 -5.01
N GLY A 72 -4.85 -21.88 -5.88
CA GLY A 72 -5.18 -20.96 -6.96
C GLY A 72 -5.62 -19.58 -6.47
N VAL A 73 -6.55 -19.55 -5.52
CA VAL A 73 -7.09 -18.31 -4.95
C VAL A 73 -6.06 -17.60 -4.07
N THR A 74 -5.35 -18.34 -3.20
CA THR A 74 -4.36 -17.72 -2.30
C THR A 74 -3.14 -17.20 -3.06
N SER A 75 -2.65 -17.92 -4.08
CA SER A 75 -1.58 -17.43 -4.96
C SER A 75 -1.98 -16.10 -5.60
N TYR A 76 -3.20 -16.00 -6.14
CA TYR A 76 -3.69 -14.75 -6.71
C TYR A 76 -3.72 -13.61 -5.67
N TYR A 77 -4.26 -13.87 -4.48
CA TYR A 77 -4.33 -12.88 -3.39
C TYR A 77 -2.92 -12.40 -2.98
N GLN A 78 -1.98 -13.31 -2.79
CA GLN A 78 -0.59 -12.99 -2.40
C GLN A 78 0.17 -12.22 -3.48
N HIS A 79 -0.04 -12.52 -4.77
CA HIS A 79 0.55 -11.72 -5.84
C HIS A 79 -0.07 -10.33 -5.94
N SER A 80 -1.35 -10.19 -5.55
CA SER A 80 -2.08 -8.92 -5.59
C SER A 80 -1.86 -8.05 -4.33
N SER A 81 -1.31 -8.61 -3.25
CA SER A 81 -1.03 -7.88 -2.00
C SER A 81 0.20 -6.98 -2.04
N GLY A 82 0.92 -6.91 -3.17
CA GLY A 82 2.10 -6.04 -3.35
C GLY A 82 1.85 -4.53 -3.18
N GLY A 83 0.59 -4.11 -3.01
CA GLY A 83 0.18 -2.72 -2.77
C GLY A 83 0.16 -2.27 -1.30
N GLU A 84 0.40 -3.15 -0.32
CA GLU A 84 0.25 -2.83 1.12
C GLU A 84 1.16 -1.67 1.57
N ALA A 85 2.46 -1.77 1.28
CA ALA A 85 3.42 -0.71 1.61
C ALA A 85 3.04 0.62 0.94
N LYS A 86 2.60 0.55 -0.33
CA LYS A 86 2.18 1.73 -1.08
C LYS A 86 0.93 2.38 -0.52
N TYR A 87 -0.01 1.58 -0.03
CA TYR A 87 -1.19 2.09 0.66
C TYR A 87 -0.79 2.89 1.91
N LEU A 88 0.10 2.33 2.75
CA LEU A 88 0.56 2.99 3.97
C LEU A 88 1.31 4.30 3.66
N GLU A 89 2.18 4.29 2.65
CA GLU A 89 2.83 5.52 2.16
C GLU A 89 1.81 6.59 1.76
N LYS A 90 0.83 6.24 0.91
CA LYS A 90 -0.20 7.19 0.49
C LYS A 90 -1.05 7.65 1.66
N LYS A 91 -1.37 6.77 2.60
CA LYS A 91 -2.15 7.13 3.79
C LYS A 91 -1.39 8.10 4.68
N LEU A 92 -0.09 7.88 4.92
CA LEU A 92 0.76 8.84 5.61
C LEU A 92 0.81 10.18 4.86
N SER A 93 1.08 10.15 3.55
CA SER A 93 1.17 11.36 2.74
C SER A 93 -0.15 12.15 2.68
N SER A 94 -1.30 11.49 2.88
CA SER A 94 -2.61 12.16 2.93
C SER A 94 -2.80 13.12 4.11
N ILE A 95 -1.94 13.04 5.14
CA ILE A 95 -2.03 13.88 6.35
C ILE A 95 -1.65 15.35 6.07
N SER A 96 -0.77 15.60 5.10
CA SER A 96 -0.35 16.98 4.76
C SER A 96 -0.16 17.17 3.26
N HIS A 97 -0.65 18.30 2.72
CA HIS A 97 -0.48 18.70 1.31
C HIS A 97 0.98 19.04 0.93
N THR A 98 1.85 19.22 1.91
CA THR A 98 3.30 19.38 1.69
C THR A 98 4.02 18.05 1.52
N SER A 99 3.35 16.94 1.86
CA SER A 99 3.92 15.60 1.74
C SER A 99 3.70 15.02 0.34
N THR A 100 4.60 14.14 -0.08
CA THR A 100 4.48 13.38 -1.33
C THR A 100 5.05 11.99 -1.18
N VAL A 101 4.62 11.10 -2.07
CA VAL A 101 5.12 9.73 -2.20
C VAL A 101 5.99 9.62 -3.45
N GLY A 102 7.14 8.94 -3.35
CA GLY A 102 7.96 8.56 -4.50
C GLY A 102 8.52 9.75 -5.27
N VAL A 103 9.10 10.72 -4.57
CA VAL A 103 9.73 11.89 -5.20
C VAL A 103 11.20 11.60 -5.47
N GLU A 104 11.68 11.97 -6.65
CA GLU A 104 13.09 11.81 -7.01
C GLU A 104 13.93 12.99 -6.54
N LEU A 105 15.21 12.76 -6.25
CA LEU A 105 16.14 13.81 -5.82
C LEU A 105 16.23 14.96 -6.85
N LYS A 106 16.20 14.64 -8.15
CA LYS A 106 16.19 15.65 -9.21
C LYS A 106 14.92 16.52 -9.26
N GLU A 107 13.81 16.04 -8.71
CA GLU A 107 12.54 16.75 -8.68
C GLU A 107 12.37 17.67 -7.46
N MET A 108 13.34 17.68 -6.53
CA MET A 108 13.22 18.41 -5.26
C MET A 108 12.85 19.89 -5.40
N PRO A 109 13.52 20.71 -6.26
CA PRO A 109 13.13 22.11 -6.40
C PRO A 109 11.68 22.28 -6.89
N LEU A 110 11.24 21.38 -7.76
CA LEU A 110 9.90 21.39 -8.34
C LEU A 110 8.85 20.99 -7.30
N TRP A 111 9.15 20.00 -6.46
CA TRP A 111 8.31 19.61 -5.34
C TRP A 111 8.18 20.73 -4.29
N LEU A 112 9.29 21.37 -3.93
CA LEU A 112 9.28 22.47 -2.94
C LEU A 112 8.50 23.70 -3.46
N THR A 113 8.42 23.87 -4.78
CA THR A 113 7.64 24.93 -5.44
C THR A 113 6.16 24.55 -5.59
N TYR A 114 5.88 23.33 -6.05
CA TYR A 114 4.55 22.87 -6.46
C TYR A 114 4.06 21.67 -5.64
N SER A 115 4.21 21.76 -4.32
CA SER A 115 3.92 20.65 -3.39
C SER A 115 2.54 20.02 -3.57
N GLU A 116 1.49 20.81 -3.80
CA GLU A 116 0.14 20.29 -4.03
C GLU A 116 0.03 19.40 -5.30
N ILE A 117 0.80 19.71 -6.35
CA ILE A 117 0.81 18.91 -7.58
C ILE A 117 1.47 17.56 -7.30
N PHE A 118 2.57 17.56 -6.54
CA PHE A 118 3.27 16.35 -6.13
C PHE A 118 2.44 15.52 -5.15
N TRP A 119 1.76 16.15 -4.19
CA TRP A 119 0.80 15.48 -3.31
C TRP A 119 -0.31 14.78 -4.12
N LYS A 120 -0.96 15.48 -5.05
CA LYS A 120 -1.98 14.89 -5.95
C LYS A 120 -1.40 13.73 -6.76
N ARG A 121 -0.18 13.89 -7.30
CA ARG A 121 0.52 12.85 -8.08
C ARG A 121 0.85 11.63 -7.22
N GLY A 122 1.32 11.81 -6.00
CA GLY A 122 1.68 10.72 -5.07
C GLY A 122 0.47 9.91 -4.62
N ILE A 123 -0.65 10.59 -4.33
CA ILE A 123 -1.89 9.94 -3.88
C ILE A 123 -2.62 9.26 -5.05
N TYR A 124 -2.88 9.99 -6.13
CA TYR A 124 -3.80 9.58 -7.21
C TYR A 124 -3.12 9.21 -8.53
N THR A 125 -1.79 9.16 -8.57
CA THR A 125 -0.97 8.97 -9.79
C THR A 125 -1.05 10.12 -10.79
N SER A 126 -0.25 10.05 -11.86
CA SER A 126 -0.23 11.05 -12.94
C SER A 126 -1.55 11.15 -13.73
N LYS A 127 -2.41 10.12 -13.67
CA LYS A 127 -3.72 10.11 -14.34
C LYS A 127 -4.67 11.17 -13.79
N ALA A 128 -4.57 11.50 -12.49
CA ALA A 128 -5.43 12.48 -11.83
C ALA A 128 -4.96 13.94 -12.02
N LEU A 129 -3.81 14.16 -12.65
CA LEU A 129 -3.32 15.52 -12.91
C LEU A 129 -4.01 16.12 -14.14
N THR A 130 -4.43 17.39 -14.01
CA THR A 130 -4.93 18.19 -15.13
C THR A 130 -3.83 18.42 -16.17
N SER A 131 -4.21 18.75 -17.41
CA SER A 131 -3.25 19.10 -18.47
C SER A 131 -2.35 20.27 -18.07
N GLN A 132 -2.88 21.23 -17.32
CA GLN A 132 -2.12 22.35 -16.76
C GLN A 132 -1.05 21.87 -15.76
N ASN A 133 -1.43 21.02 -14.79
CA ASN A 133 -0.49 20.46 -13.82
C ASN A 133 0.61 19.64 -14.49
N LYS A 134 0.25 18.85 -15.51
CA LYS A 134 1.22 18.11 -16.32
C LYS A 134 2.16 19.04 -17.09
N SER A 135 1.67 20.19 -17.56
CA SER A 135 2.50 21.20 -18.23
C SER A 135 3.50 21.83 -17.26
N ILE A 136 3.07 22.18 -16.04
CA ILE A 136 3.97 22.71 -14.99
C ILE A 136 5.10 21.74 -14.69
N LEU A 137 4.80 20.45 -14.53
CA LEU A 137 5.83 19.43 -14.27
C LEU A 137 6.83 19.23 -15.44
N ARG A 138 6.42 19.55 -16.68
CA ARG A 138 7.30 19.47 -17.86
C ARG A 138 8.14 20.73 -18.06
N LYS A 139 7.62 21.90 -17.69
CA LYS A 139 8.27 23.21 -17.84
C LYS A 139 9.04 23.55 -16.57
N THR A 140 10.01 22.71 -16.22
CA THR A 140 10.85 22.95 -15.04
C THR A 140 11.81 24.13 -15.30
N GLU A 141 11.85 25.06 -14.35
CA GLU A 141 12.87 26.13 -14.29
C GLU A 141 14.20 25.62 -13.71
N TRP A 142 14.24 24.35 -13.33
CA TRP A 142 15.37 23.71 -12.68
C TRP A 142 15.86 22.53 -13.51
N ASN A 143 17.17 22.49 -13.76
CA ASN A 143 17.84 21.40 -14.44
C ASN A 143 18.72 20.62 -13.47
N TRP A 144 18.58 19.30 -13.47
CA TRP A 144 19.50 18.40 -12.79
C TRP A 144 20.76 18.22 -13.63
N ILE A 145 21.92 18.47 -13.02
CA ILE A 145 23.25 18.31 -13.62
C ILE A 145 24.10 17.25 -12.89
N GLY A 146 23.51 16.53 -11.93
CA GLY A 146 24.14 15.39 -11.29
C GLY A 146 24.13 14.14 -12.18
N GLU A 147 24.79 13.08 -11.72
CA GLU A 147 24.80 11.79 -12.42
C GLU A 147 23.43 11.11 -12.28
N GLU A 148 22.93 10.47 -13.34
CA GLU A 148 21.61 9.80 -13.29
C GLU A 148 21.59 8.63 -12.29
N LEU A 149 22.73 7.95 -12.11
CA LEU A 149 22.88 6.87 -11.12
C LEU A 149 22.78 7.36 -9.67
N ASP A 150 22.98 8.65 -9.43
CA ASP A 150 22.86 9.28 -8.13
C ASP A 150 21.44 9.84 -7.87
N ASN A 151 20.54 9.77 -8.85
CA ASN A 151 19.14 10.17 -8.68
C ASN A 151 18.34 9.06 -7.98
N CYS A 152 18.19 9.18 -6.66
CA CYS A 152 17.40 8.24 -5.86
C CYS A 152 15.94 8.70 -5.71
N THR A 153 15.03 7.74 -5.61
CA THR A 153 13.62 7.96 -5.24
C THR A 153 13.43 7.80 -3.74
N ILE A 154 12.75 8.77 -3.13
CA ILE A 154 12.40 8.78 -1.72
C ILE A 154 10.96 8.33 -1.56
N ASP A 155 10.72 7.32 -0.72
CA ASP A 155 9.40 6.72 -0.54
C ASP A 155 8.39 7.76 -0.04
N LEU A 156 8.75 8.49 1.03
CA LEU A 156 7.96 9.58 1.60
C LEU A 156 8.81 10.81 1.84
N ALA A 157 8.34 11.96 1.36
CA ALA A 157 8.96 13.24 1.66
C ALA A 157 7.92 14.21 2.24
N ASN A 158 8.36 15.07 3.14
CA ASN A 158 7.59 16.19 3.64
C ASN A 158 8.52 17.38 3.95
N PHE A 159 7.97 18.58 4.07
CA PHE A 159 8.70 19.72 4.60
C PHE A 159 7.84 20.51 5.59
N LEU A 160 8.51 21.08 6.59
CA LEU A 160 7.90 21.87 7.66
C LEU A 160 8.51 23.26 7.64
N LYS A 161 7.87 24.20 6.94
CA LYS A 161 8.37 25.57 6.76
C LYS A 161 8.61 26.30 8.09
N SER A 162 7.71 26.13 9.07
CA SER A 162 7.85 26.72 10.41
C SER A 162 9.08 26.23 11.18
N LYS A 163 9.59 25.04 10.84
CA LYS A 163 10.80 24.45 11.43
C LYS A 163 12.01 24.52 10.50
N GLN A 164 11.88 25.17 9.33
CA GLN A 164 12.90 25.24 8.28
C GLN A 164 13.54 23.87 7.95
N ARG A 165 12.69 22.83 7.95
CA ARG A 165 13.12 21.43 7.86
C ARG A 165 12.49 20.70 6.67
N VAL A 166 13.29 19.90 5.98
CA VAL A 166 12.84 18.85 5.04
C VAL A 166 13.00 17.48 5.71
N VAL A 167 12.08 16.56 5.41
CA VAL A 167 12.03 15.22 6.02
C VAL A 167 11.87 14.17 4.93
N PHE A 168 12.77 13.19 4.90
CA PHE A 168 12.71 12.01 4.06
C PHE A 168 12.52 10.77 4.93
N CYS A 169 11.57 9.92 4.53
CA CYS A 169 11.25 8.68 5.22
C CYS A 169 11.22 7.53 4.23
N GLU A 170 12.01 6.51 4.55
CA GLU A 170 11.99 5.21 3.89
C GLU A 170 11.21 4.26 4.80
N SER A 171 9.97 3.93 4.41
CA SER A 171 9.03 3.29 5.32
C SER A 171 9.11 1.75 5.25
N LYS A 172 8.84 1.11 6.39
CA LYS A 172 8.66 -0.34 6.54
C LYS A 172 7.41 -0.59 7.35
N THR A 173 6.57 -1.50 6.86
CA THR A 173 5.24 -1.72 7.44
C THR A 173 5.35 -2.34 8.81
N SER A 174 6.23 -3.34 9.00
CA SER A 174 6.46 -3.96 10.31
C SER A 174 7.92 -4.21 10.64
N THR A 175 8.18 -4.55 11.90
CA THR A 175 9.47 -5.01 12.42
C THR A 175 10.03 -6.24 11.70
N GLN A 176 9.19 -6.99 10.98
CA GLN A 176 9.61 -8.15 10.16
C GLN A 176 9.78 -7.83 8.67
N THR A 177 9.42 -6.62 8.22
CA THR A 177 9.51 -6.25 6.80
C THR A 177 10.86 -5.64 6.41
N GLY A 178 11.22 -5.81 5.13
CA GLY A 178 12.46 -5.31 4.53
C GLY A 178 13.68 -6.23 4.70
N GLY A 179 13.65 -7.16 5.66
CA GLY A 179 14.78 -8.04 5.97
C GLY A 179 16.08 -7.29 6.32
N ALA A 180 17.15 -8.04 6.60
CA ALA A 180 18.47 -7.44 6.83
C ALA A 180 19.00 -6.72 5.57
N ALA A 181 18.82 -7.32 4.38
CA ALA A 181 19.33 -6.79 3.12
C ALA A 181 18.63 -5.49 2.69
N GLY A 182 17.29 -5.43 2.74
CA GLY A 182 16.54 -4.25 2.32
C GLY A 182 16.71 -3.06 3.27
N ARG A 183 16.93 -3.31 4.57
CA ARG A 183 17.30 -2.25 5.52
C ARG A 183 18.70 -1.72 5.28
N ARG A 184 19.66 -2.61 5.02
CA ARG A 184 21.02 -2.23 4.65
C ARG A 184 21.04 -1.39 3.37
N GLU A 185 20.22 -1.75 2.38
CA GLU A 185 20.10 -1.01 1.12
C GLU A 185 19.67 0.45 1.31
N ILE A 186 18.72 0.73 2.20
CA ILE A 186 18.29 2.11 2.46
C ILE A 186 19.46 2.97 2.94
N TRP A 187 20.17 2.49 3.95
CA TRP A 187 21.31 3.19 4.53
C TRP A 187 22.48 3.32 3.53
N SER A 188 22.86 2.21 2.89
CA SER A 188 24.08 2.12 2.08
C SER A 188 23.92 2.65 0.66
N LYS A 189 22.73 2.59 0.08
CA LYS A 189 22.47 3.12 -1.26
C LYS A 189 21.79 4.49 -1.19
N LYS A 190 20.59 4.59 -0.62
CA LYS A 190 19.82 5.84 -0.68
C LYS A 190 20.44 6.95 0.17
N PHE A 191 20.54 6.74 1.49
CA PHE A 191 21.04 7.80 2.38
C PHE A 191 22.51 8.11 2.15
N SER A 192 23.33 7.10 1.84
CA SER A 192 24.75 7.32 1.53
C SER A 192 24.98 8.11 0.25
N ILE A 193 24.15 7.95 -0.80
CA ILE A 193 24.22 8.80 -2.01
C ILE A 193 23.92 10.26 -1.65
N ILE A 194 22.83 10.51 -0.93
CA ILE A 194 22.46 11.87 -0.48
C ILE A 194 23.59 12.49 0.36
N MET A 195 24.13 11.72 1.29
CA MET A 195 25.28 12.12 2.11
C MET A 195 26.53 12.45 1.29
N ARG A 196 26.80 11.70 0.22
CA ARG A 196 27.92 11.98 -0.70
C ARG A 196 27.75 13.32 -1.41
N HIS A 197 26.53 13.70 -1.76
CA HIS A 197 26.27 15.02 -2.34
C HIS A 197 26.56 16.15 -1.35
N PHE A 198 26.15 16.02 -0.10
CA PHE A 198 26.51 16.99 0.95
C PHE A 198 28.02 17.02 1.22
N LYS A 199 28.72 15.89 1.12
CA LYS A 199 30.17 15.81 1.34
C LYS A 199 30.99 16.43 0.21
N SER A 200 30.60 16.14 -1.03
CA SER A 200 31.37 16.50 -2.24
C SER A 200 31.18 17.96 -2.66
N GLU A 201 30.11 18.60 -2.20
CA GLU A 201 29.76 19.98 -2.57
C GLU A 201 29.67 20.21 -4.08
N LYS A 202 29.41 19.14 -4.85
CA LYS A 202 29.16 19.26 -6.28
C LYS A 202 27.85 20.03 -6.50
N ASN A 203 27.86 20.89 -7.51
CA ASN A 203 26.63 21.48 -8.00
C ASN A 203 25.76 20.38 -8.64
N LEU A 204 24.49 20.33 -8.28
CA LEU A 204 23.52 19.34 -8.77
C LEU A 204 22.36 19.97 -9.52
N PHE A 205 22.13 21.26 -9.30
CA PHE A 205 20.99 21.98 -9.83
C PHE A 205 21.42 23.26 -10.51
N THR A 206 20.80 23.57 -11.64
CA THR A 206 20.88 24.88 -12.30
C THR A 206 19.49 25.49 -12.36
N ASP A 207 19.32 26.74 -11.91
CA ASP A 207 18.05 27.45 -12.03
C ASP A 207 17.89 28.17 -13.39
N ALA A 208 16.73 28.80 -13.61
CA ALA A 208 16.42 29.51 -14.86
C ALA A 208 17.37 30.69 -15.16
N THR A 209 18.11 31.19 -14.16
CA THR A 209 19.11 32.25 -14.33
C THR A 209 20.49 31.71 -14.76
N GLY A 210 20.64 30.38 -14.83
CA GLY A 210 21.92 29.72 -15.07
C GLY A 210 22.78 29.57 -13.81
N LYS A 211 22.29 30.01 -12.65
CA LYS A 211 23.02 29.86 -11.38
C LYS A 211 22.96 28.41 -10.93
N GLN A 212 24.11 27.90 -10.50
CA GLN A 212 24.27 26.53 -10.03
C GLN A 212 24.23 26.44 -8.50
N TYR A 213 23.72 25.32 -7.99
CA TYR A 213 23.54 25.07 -6.57
C TYR A 213 23.98 23.65 -6.20
N THR A 214 24.66 23.53 -5.07
CA THR A 214 24.78 22.26 -4.35
C THR A 214 23.44 21.85 -3.74
N LEU A 215 23.35 20.63 -3.20
CA LEU A 215 22.13 20.15 -2.55
C LEU A 215 21.73 21.03 -1.34
N SER A 216 22.69 21.40 -0.49
CA SER A 216 22.47 22.28 0.67
C SER A 216 22.03 23.68 0.24
N GLN A 217 22.69 24.27 -0.75
CA GLN A 217 22.35 25.61 -1.25
C GLN A 217 20.97 25.63 -1.90
N MET A 218 20.57 24.55 -2.58
CA MET A 218 19.22 24.40 -3.12
C MET A 218 18.18 24.44 -2.00
N PHE A 219 18.32 23.62 -0.95
CA PHE A 219 17.42 23.65 0.20
C PHE A 219 17.38 25.02 0.89
N GLN A 220 18.54 25.65 1.08
CA GLN A 220 18.64 26.99 1.67
C GLN A 220 17.95 28.06 0.83
N LYS A 221 18.01 27.97 -0.50
CA LYS A 221 17.27 28.89 -1.39
C LYS A 221 15.76 28.82 -1.16
N PHE A 222 15.24 27.65 -0.80
CA PHE A 222 13.83 27.46 -0.45
C PHE A 222 13.52 27.73 1.03
N GLY A 223 14.49 28.25 1.80
CA GLY A 223 14.30 28.62 3.21
C GLY A 223 14.44 27.47 4.20
N PHE A 224 15.07 26.36 3.80
CA PHE A 224 15.32 25.22 4.67
C PHE A 224 16.79 25.18 5.12
N SER A 225 17.02 24.95 6.40
CA SER A 225 18.36 24.85 7.00
C SER A 225 18.70 23.44 7.47
N SER A 226 17.74 22.51 7.41
CA SER A 226 17.95 21.13 7.83
C SER A 226 17.23 20.10 6.97
N LEU A 227 17.84 18.91 6.91
CA LEU A 227 17.27 17.70 6.33
C LEU A 227 17.28 16.58 7.38
N GLU A 228 16.15 15.94 7.61
CA GLU A 228 16.07 14.71 8.37
C GLU A 228 15.81 13.54 7.42
N MET A 229 16.61 12.48 7.52
CA MET A 229 16.40 11.25 6.76
C MET A 229 16.30 10.09 7.76
N PHE A 230 15.24 9.30 7.64
CA PHE A 230 15.07 8.16 8.53
C PHE A 230 14.42 6.96 7.89
N ILE A 231 14.75 5.80 8.46
CA ILE A 231 13.98 4.58 8.25
C ILE A 231 12.82 4.60 9.25
N GLY A 232 11.59 4.57 8.75
CA GLY A 232 10.39 4.55 9.59
C GLY A 232 9.79 3.15 9.66
N ILE A 233 9.80 2.52 10.83
CA ILE A 233 9.20 1.20 11.06
C ILE A 233 7.89 1.41 11.79
N LEU A 234 6.77 1.04 11.16
CA LEU A 234 5.44 1.44 11.63
C LEU A 234 4.88 0.53 12.73
N PHE A 235 4.84 -0.78 12.52
CA PHE A 235 4.17 -1.72 13.43
C PHE A 235 5.07 -2.85 13.97
N ASN A 236 4.73 -3.37 15.14
CA ASN A 236 5.12 -4.72 15.55
C ASN A 236 4.23 -5.75 14.82
N VAL A 237 4.59 -7.03 14.90
CA VAL A 237 3.85 -8.14 14.26
C VAL A 237 2.41 -8.27 14.77
N ASP A 238 2.16 -7.89 16.02
CA ASP A 238 0.83 -7.90 16.64
C ASP A 238 -0.04 -6.69 16.26
N GLY A 239 0.47 -5.79 15.42
CA GLY A 239 -0.22 -4.57 14.98
C GLY A 239 -0.12 -3.39 15.94
N THR A 240 0.60 -3.51 17.06
CA THR A 240 0.91 -2.36 17.93
C THR A 240 1.97 -1.46 17.30
N PRO A 241 2.09 -0.18 17.71
CA PRO A 241 3.16 0.70 17.23
C PRO A 241 4.54 0.06 17.46
N ALA A 242 5.40 0.09 16.45
CA ALA A 242 6.71 -0.55 16.52
C ALA A 242 7.55 0.01 17.67
N THR A 243 8.41 -0.86 18.22
CA THR A 243 9.43 -0.46 19.18
C THR A 243 10.78 -1.05 18.78
N LEU A 244 11.87 -0.43 19.21
CA LEU A 244 13.22 -0.96 18.99
C LEU A 244 13.39 -2.39 19.54
N ASN A 245 12.77 -2.69 20.68
CA ASN A 245 12.84 -4.02 21.30
C ASN A 245 12.10 -5.09 20.49
N GLY A 246 11.04 -4.72 19.78
CA GLY A 246 10.29 -5.62 18.89
C GLY A 246 10.95 -5.84 17.53
N ASP A 247 12.06 -5.18 17.25
CA ASP A 247 12.72 -5.17 15.95
C ASP A 247 13.78 -6.26 15.80
N VAL A 248 13.40 -7.35 15.14
CA VAL A 248 14.28 -8.49 14.87
C VAL A 248 15.49 -8.15 13.98
N PHE A 249 15.46 -7.02 13.27
CA PHE A 249 16.56 -6.55 12.41
C PHE A 249 17.28 -5.32 12.98
N ALA A 250 17.11 -5.02 14.27
CA ALA A 250 17.81 -3.92 14.94
C ALA A 250 19.34 -4.07 14.86
N SER A 251 19.87 -5.30 14.89
CA SER A 251 21.30 -5.57 14.74
C SER A 251 21.84 -5.12 13.37
N SER A 252 21.09 -5.35 12.30
CA SER A 252 21.46 -4.90 10.95
C SER A 252 21.49 -3.37 10.85
N ASN A 253 20.52 -2.68 11.46
CA ASN A 253 20.54 -1.22 11.56
C ASN A 253 21.78 -0.72 12.32
N ARG A 254 22.14 -1.40 13.43
CA ARG A 254 23.32 -1.07 14.24
C ARG A 254 24.63 -1.18 13.45
N GLU A 255 24.80 -2.24 12.67
CA GLU A 255 26.01 -2.45 11.86
C GLU A 255 26.20 -1.33 10.84
N VAL A 256 25.17 -1.02 10.07
CA VAL A 256 25.30 0.00 9.00
C VAL A 256 25.39 1.40 9.59
N PHE A 257 24.74 1.65 10.73
CA PHE A 257 24.90 2.90 11.45
C PHE A 257 26.35 3.13 11.93
N LYS A 258 27.07 2.06 12.32
CA LYS A 258 28.51 2.16 12.64
C LYS A 258 29.33 2.59 11.43
N GLU A 259 29.05 2.04 10.25
CA GLU A 259 29.75 2.45 9.01
C GLU A 259 29.52 3.92 8.69
N LEU A 260 28.27 4.40 8.79
CA LEU A 260 27.93 5.82 8.63
C LEU A 260 28.64 6.70 9.64
N LYS A 261 28.70 6.29 10.91
CA LYS A 261 29.46 6.99 11.96
C LYS A 261 30.93 7.13 11.58
N GLU A 262 31.56 6.08 11.07
CA GLU A 262 32.95 6.14 10.62
C GLU A 262 33.15 7.09 9.43
N ILE A 263 32.23 7.08 8.46
CA ILE A 263 32.27 8.00 7.31
C ILE A 263 32.19 9.45 7.77
N VAL A 264 31.30 9.75 8.71
CA VAL A 264 31.14 11.09 9.29
C VAL A 264 32.40 11.49 10.06
N ALA A 265 32.90 10.63 10.95
CA ALA A 265 34.07 10.91 11.78
C ALA A 265 35.35 11.16 10.96
N LYS A 266 35.51 10.46 9.83
CA LYS A 266 36.65 10.61 8.91
C LYS A 266 36.46 11.77 7.91
N SER A 267 35.29 12.42 7.88
CA SER A 267 34.97 13.46 6.90
C SER A 267 35.51 14.82 7.33
N ILE A 268 36.27 15.46 6.45
CA ILE A 268 36.68 16.87 6.66
C ILE A 268 35.52 17.85 6.47
N SER A 269 34.44 17.46 5.77
CA SER A 269 33.33 18.35 5.38
C SER A 269 32.22 18.45 6.43
N PHE A 270 32.24 17.60 7.46
CA PHE A 270 31.18 17.51 8.47
C PHE A 270 31.69 17.75 9.88
N ASP A 271 30.84 18.37 10.70
CA ASP A 271 30.95 18.39 12.16
C ASP A 271 29.90 17.45 12.73
N LEU A 272 30.30 16.50 13.58
CA LEU A 272 29.37 15.70 14.37
C LEU A 272 28.79 16.57 15.49
N VAL A 273 27.47 16.75 15.51
CA VAL A 273 26.77 17.58 16.52
C VAL A 273 26.23 16.71 17.65
N GLU A 274 25.59 15.60 17.30
CA GLU A 274 24.93 14.71 18.26
C GLU A 274 25.02 13.26 17.77
N LEU A 275 25.20 12.33 18.71
CA LEU A 275 25.21 10.90 18.44
C LEU A 275 24.43 10.16 19.52
N ASP A 276 23.41 9.42 19.10
CA ASP A 276 22.65 8.50 19.92
C ASP A 276 22.76 7.08 19.35
N GLU A 277 23.68 6.30 19.91
CA GLU A 277 23.89 4.91 19.48
C GLU A 277 22.75 3.97 19.86
N LYS A 278 21.95 4.34 20.86
CA LYS A 278 20.82 3.51 21.32
C LYS A 278 19.69 3.58 20.30
N ASN A 279 19.40 4.77 19.78
CA ASN A 279 18.32 5.00 18.81
C ASN A 279 18.83 5.09 17.35
N PHE A 280 20.08 4.70 17.11
CA PHE A 280 20.72 4.76 15.79
C PHE A 280 20.57 6.14 15.12
N SER A 281 20.76 7.21 15.90
CA SER A 281 20.60 8.59 15.43
C SER A 281 21.90 9.38 15.47
N CYS A 282 22.12 10.18 14.43
CA CYS A 282 23.27 11.05 14.30
C CYS A 282 22.82 12.38 13.70
N THR A 283 23.24 13.49 14.31
CA THR A 283 23.07 14.83 13.77
C THR A 283 24.43 15.36 13.37
N ILE A 284 24.54 15.81 12.13
CA ILE A 284 25.76 16.38 11.57
C ILE A 284 25.47 17.77 11.01
N LYS A 285 26.54 18.55 10.87
CA LYS A 285 26.49 19.88 10.30
C LYS A 285 27.52 20.02 9.20
N THR A 286 27.14 20.55 8.04
CA THR A 286 28.10 20.87 6.98
C THR A 286 28.97 22.05 7.43
N LYS A 287 30.29 21.98 7.22
CA LYS A 287 31.19 23.03 7.71
C LYS A 287 31.02 24.36 6.98
N LYS A 288 30.85 24.31 5.66
CA LYS A 288 30.77 25.48 4.78
C LYS A 288 29.44 26.22 4.93
N ASP A 289 28.34 25.51 4.75
CA ASP A 289 27.01 26.12 4.65
C ASP A 289 26.24 26.05 5.97
N ARG A 290 26.82 25.42 6.99
CA ARG A 290 26.21 25.20 8.32
C ARG A 290 24.87 24.46 8.27
N PHE A 291 24.60 23.71 7.19
CA PHE A 291 23.37 22.96 6.98
C PHE A 291 23.32 21.73 7.88
N ILE A 292 22.18 21.45 8.50
CA ILE A 292 22.03 20.36 9.47
C ILE A 292 21.44 19.12 8.79
N ILE A 293 22.04 17.96 9.01
CA ILE A 293 21.52 16.68 8.50
C ILE A 293 21.33 15.76 9.69
N LYS A 294 20.13 15.21 9.86
CA LYS A 294 19.84 14.18 10.86
C LYS A 294 19.57 12.85 10.18
N LEU A 295 20.21 11.81 10.68
CA LEU A 295 20.02 10.42 10.29
C LEU A 295 19.42 9.68 11.49
N SER A 296 18.40 8.84 11.29
CA SER A 296 17.85 8.01 12.39
C SER A 296 17.07 6.79 11.91
N ALA A 297 16.85 5.83 12.81
CA ALA A 297 15.78 4.85 12.70
C ALA A 297 14.66 5.25 13.67
N LEU A 298 13.43 5.36 13.17
CA LEU A 298 12.26 5.75 13.96
C LEU A 298 11.25 4.61 14.02
N TYR A 299 10.57 4.51 15.15
CA TYR A 299 9.68 3.40 15.47
C TYR A 299 8.29 3.92 15.87
N GLY A 300 7.25 3.32 15.30
CA GLY A 300 5.86 3.59 15.67
C GLY A 300 5.52 5.07 15.55
N ASN A 301 5.02 5.66 16.64
CA ASN A 301 4.51 7.03 16.66
C ASN A 301 5.59 8.11 16.46
N ASP A 302 6.88 7.77 16.56
CA ASP A 302 7.97 8.71 16.26
C ASP A 302 8.02 9.07 14.77
N VAL A 303 7.51 8.18 13.91
CA VAL A 303 7.44 8.38 12.46
C VAL A 303 6.52 9.55 12.08
N PRO A 304 5.21 9.53 12.41
CA PRO A 304 4.35 10.67 12.11
C PRO A 304 4.76 11.94 12.86
N LEU A 305 5.28 11.84 14.09
CA LEU A 305 5.79 13.00 14.82
C LEU A 305 6.94 13.70 14.06
N SER A 306 7.87 12.92 13.51
CA SER A 306 9.00 13.48 12.76
C SER A 306 8.58 13.98 11.37
N LEU A 307 7.73 13.22 10.65
CA LEU A 307 7.19 13.61 9.35
C LEU A 307 6.39 14.91 9.40
N PHE A 308 5.45 15.03 10.35
CA PHE A 308 4.43 16.10 10.34
C PHE A 308 4.64 17.14 11.44
N GLY A 309 5.48 16.85 12.43
CA GLY A 309 5.73 17.76 13.55
C GLY A 309 4.62 17.78 14.60
N THR A 310 3.60 16.93 14.46
CA THR A 310 2.48 16.74 15.38
C THR A 310 2.42 15.29 15.82
N PRO A 311 2.18 15.00 17.11
CA PRO A 311 1.99 13.63 17.57
C PRO A 311 0.73 13.05 16.93
N ASP A 312 0.88 11.90 16.27
CA ASP A 312 -0.23 11.12 15.74
C ASP A 312 0.09 9.63 15.95
N SER A 313 -0.94 8.79 16.05
CA SER A 313 -0.73 7.36 16.21
C SER A 313 -0.65 6.68 14.87
N VAL A 314 0.37 5.83 14.67
CA VAL A 314 0.41 4.95 13.49
C VAL A 314 -0.78 4.00 13.44
N ASN A 315 -1.46 3.73 14.56
CA ASN A 315 -2.68 2.93 14.58
C ASN A 315 -3.81 3.57 13.77
N ASN A 316 -3.79 4.89 13.56
CA ASN A 316 -4.75 5.57 12.69
C ASN A 316 -4.57 5.19 11.20
N LEU A 317 -3.45 4.55 10.83
CA LEU A 317 -3.22 3.97 9.50
C LEU A 317 -3.92 2.62 9.32
N LEU A 318 -4.19 1.90 10.42
CA LEU A 318 -4.94 0.64 10.44
C LEU A 318 -6.44 0.96 10.30
N LEU A 319 -6.80 1.56 9.16
CA LEU A 319 -8.19 1.85 8.84
C LEU A 319 -8.93 0.54 8.54
N LEU A 320 -9.78 0.20 9.50
CA LEU A 320 -11.08 -0.47 9.33
C LEU A 320 -11.07 -1.96 8.96
N LYS A 321 -11.84 -2.70 9.76
CA LYS A 321 -12.11 -4.14 9.63
C LYS A 321 -13.18 -4.35 8.57
N PHE A 322 -12.74 -4.42 7.31
CA PHE A 322 -13.62 -4.73 6.19
C PHE A 322 -13.63 -6.23 5.90
N ASP A 323 -14.80 -6.72 5.48
CA ASP A 323 -15.00 -8.13 5.23
C ASP A 323 -14.59 -8.55 3.81
N ASP A 324 -14.36 -7.59 2.91
CA ASP A 324 -14.08 -7.82 1.49
C ASP A 324 -13.03 -8.90 1.25
N MET A 325 -11.86 -8.77 1.88
CA MET A 325 -10.72 -9.65 1.60
C MET A 325 -10.86 -11.04 2.24
N TRP A 326 -11.25 -11.13 3.51
CA TRP A 326 -11.34 -12.43 4.17
C TRP A 326 -12.57 -13.22 3.68
N LEU A 327 -13.72 -12.55 3.54
CA LEU A 327 -14.94 -13.20 3.07
C LEU A 327 -14.81 -13.55 1.58
N GLY A 328 -14.29 -12.62 0.78
CA GLY A 328 -14.03 -12.85 -0.65
C GLY A 328 -13.14 -14.06 -0.89
N GLN A 329 -12.05 -14.20 -0.13
CA GLN A 329 -11.16 -15.37 -0.22
C GLN A 329 -11.88 -16.67 0.14
N LEU A 330 -12.56 -16.72 1.29
CA LEU A 330 -13.22 -17.95 1.74
C LEU A 330 -14.32 -18.38 0.77
N ILE A 331 -15.16 -17.43 0.33
CA ILE A 331 -16.19 -17.70 -0.67
C ILE A 331 -15.56 -18.13 -1.98
N ALA A 332 -14.49 -17.47 -2.43
CA ALA A 332 -13.84 -17.83 -3.69
C ALA A 332 -13.23 -19.23 -3.67
N ILE A 333 -12.63 -19.65 -2.54
CA ILE A 333 -12.11 -21.01 -2.39
C ILE A 333 -13.24 -22.04 -2.49
N SER A 334 -14.36 -21.82 -1.78
CA SER A 334 -15.51 -22.73 -1.81
C SER A 334 -16.20 -22.79 -3.18
N GLU A 335 -16.41 -21.62 -3.80
CA GLU A 335 -17.06 -21.52 -5.11
C GLU A 335 -16.18 -22.06 -6.24
N ARG A 336 -14.86 -21.82 -6.18
CA ARG A 336 -13.91 -22.41 -7.12
C ARG A 336 -13.85 -23.93 -6.98
N CYS A 337 -13.86 -24.45 -5.75
CA CYS A 337 -13.86 -25.89 -5.51
C CYS A 337 -15.09 -26.54 -6.11
N SER A 338 -16.27 -25.94 -5.89
CA SER A 338 -17.53 -26.44 -6.46
C SER A 338 -17.51 -26.37 -7.99
N LEU A 339 -17.01 -25.27 -8.57
CA LEU A 339 -16.87 -25.13 -10.01
C LEU A 339 -15.98 -26.20 -10.63
N LEU A 340 -14.81 -26.48 -10.04
CA LEU A 340 -13.89 -27.49 -10.57
C LEU A 340 -14.44 -28.92 -10.45
N LYS A 341 -15.17 -29.21 -9.37
CA LYS A 341 -15.72 -30.55 -9.09
C LYS A 341 -17.01 -30.84 -9.85
N HIS A 342 -17.88 -29.84 -10.01
CA HIS A 342 -19.24 -30.02 -10.51
C HIS A 342 -19.53 -29.24 -11.80
N SER A 343 -18.57 -28.49 -12.33
CA SER A 343 -18.73 -27.57 -13.47
C SER A 343 -19.78 -26.48 -13.26
N LYS A 344 -20.20 -26.26 -12.01
CA LYS A 344 -21.17 -25.24 -11.58
C LYS A 344 -20.96 -24.89 -10.11
N ASN A 345 -21.40 -23.70 -9.71
CA ASN A 345 -21.39 -23.27 -8.32
C ASN A 345 -22.54 -22.26 -8.08
N CYS A 346 -22.70 -21.81 -6.84
CA CYS A 346 -23.79 -20.92 -6.48
C CYS A 346 -23.66 -19.52 -7.15
N MET A 347 -22.44 -19.02 -7.33
CA MET A 347 -22.14 -17.75 -7.99
C MET A 347 -22.54 -17.75 -9.45
N SER A 348 -22.14 -18.76 -10.22
CA SER A 348 -22.46 -18.87 -11.65
C SER A 348 -23.95 -19.06 -11.87
N ILE A 349 -24.61 -19.85 -11.01
CA ILE A 349 -26.07 -19.99 -10.99
C ILE A 349 -26.73 -18.64 -10.74
N PHE A 350 -26.36 -17.94 -9.65
CA PHE A 350 -26.98 -16.66 -9.29
C PHE A 350 -26.81 -15.62 -10.40
N LYS A 351 -25.61 -15.53 -11.00
CA LYS A 351 -25.37 -14.63 -12.14
C LYS A 351 -26.25 -14.99 -13.35
N SER A 352 -26.33 -16.26 -13.71
CA SER A 352 -27.17 -16.71 -14.83
C SER A 352 -28.66 -16.43 -14.58
N LEU A 353 -29.12 -16.55 -13.33
CA LEU A 353 -30.48 -16.16 -12.96
C LEU A 353 -30.69 -14.65 -13.10
N CYS A 354 -29.77 -13.81 -12.62
CA CYS A 354 -29.84 -12.35 -12.79
C CYS A 354 -29.84 -11.92 -14.26
N GLU A 355 -29.20 -12.67 -15.17
CA GLU A 355 -29.22 -12.38 -16.61
C GLU A 355 -30.56 -12.73 -17.26
N LYS A 356 -31.26 -13.75 -16.75
CA LYS A 356 -32.52 -14.27 -17.31
C LYS A 356 -33.77 -13.71 -16.65
N ASP A 357 -33.69 -13.30 -15.39
CA ASP A 357 -34.80 -12.80 -14.58
C ASP A 357 -34.58 -11.33 -14.20
N SER A 358 -35.32 -10.45 -14.89
CA SER A 358 -35.27 -9.00 -14.67
C SER A 358 -35.78 -8.57 -13.29
N ILE A 359 -36.68 -9.35 -12.66
CA ILE A 359 -37.18 -9.10 -11.31
C ILE A 359 -36.07 -9.36 -10.30
N LEU A 360 -35.38 -10.50 -10.42
CA LEU A 360 -34.23 -10.82 -9.58
C LEU A 360 -33.11 -9.77 -9.75
N ARG A 361 -32.80 -9.41 -10.99
CA ARG A 361 -31.81 -8.36 -11.29
C ARG A 361 -32.14 -7.03 -10.62
N THR A 362 -33.40 -6.58 -10.74
CA THR A 362 -33.87 -5.35 -10.11
C THR A 362 -33.75 -5.39 -8.58
N LYS A 363 -33.98 -6.56 -7.96
CA LYS A 363 -33.78 -6.73 -6.51
C LYS A 363 -32.29 -6.66 -6.15
N PHE A 364 -31.42 -7.24 -6.97
CA PHE A 364 -29.97 -7.20 -6.78
C PHE A 364 -29.41 -5.78 -6.91
N ASP A 365 -29.84 -5.01 -7.92
CA ASP A 365 -29.48 -3.59 -8.07
C ASP A 365 -29.87 -2.77 -6.84
N LYS A 366 -31.03 -3.07 -6.23
CA LYS A 366 -31.46 -2.43 -4.98
C LYS A 366 -30.56 -2.80 -3.80
N VAL A 367 -30.05 -4.04 -3.74
CA VAL A 367 -29.07 -4.44 -2.71
C VAL A 367 -27.79 -3.61 -2.84
N ILE A 368 -27.25 -3.48 -4.05
CA ILE A 368 -26.05 -2.68 -4.36
C ILE A 368 -26.26 -1.21 -3.95
N ARG A 369 -27.30 -0.56 -4.48
CA ARG A 369 -27.59 0.87 -4.19
C ARG A 369 -27.89 1.16 -2.72
N SER A 370 -28.31 0.15 -1.97
CA SER A 370 -28.60 0.26 -0.53
C SER A 370 -27.42 -0.07 0.37
N GLU A 371 -26.23 -0.31 -0.20
CA GLU A 371 -25.03 -0.73 0.52
C GLU A 371 -25.30 -1.93 1.44
N LEU A 372 -25.86 -3.00 0.85
CA LEU A 372 -26.17 -4.28 1.50
C LEU A 372 -27.21 -4.18 2.62
N ASN A 373 -28.31 -3.48 2.39
CA ASN A 373 -29.41 -3.47 3.35
C ASN A 373 -29.96 -4.88 3.59
N GLU A 374 -30.01 -5.31 4.86
CA GLU A 374 -30.41 -6.67 5.24
C GLU A 374 -31.79 -7.06 4.74
N LYS A 375 -32.77 -6.14 4.76
CA LYS A 375 -34.12 -6.42 4.26
C LYS A 375 -34.09 -6.71 2.77
N LYS A 376 -33.25 -6.00 2.00
CA LYS A 376 -33.12 -6.21 0.55
C LYS A 376 -32.45 -7.53 0.21
N ILE A 377 -31.44 -7.93 0.99
CA ILE A 377 -30.84 -9.26 0.87
C ILE A 377 -31.90 -10.33 1.21
N GLN A 378 -32.67 -10.12 2.27
CA GLN A 378 -33.74 -11.03 2.66
C GLN A 378 -34.82 -11.18 1.59
N ASP A 379 -35.17 -10.09 0.90
CA ASP A 379 -36.10 -10.09 -0.22
C ASP A 379 -35.61 -10.97 -1.38
N ILE A 380 -34.30 -10.95 -1.67
CA ILE A 380 -33.69 -11.84 -2.67
C ILE A 380 -33.74 -13.29 -2.21
N LEU A 381 -33.33 -13.59 -0.97
CA LEU A 381 -33.32 -14.96 -0.45
C LEU A 381 -34.73 -15.58 -0.45
N ASN A 382 -35.75 -14.80 -0.07
CA ASN A 382 -37.14 -15.24 -0.11
C ASN A 382 -37.61 -15.49 -1.55
N TYR A 383 -37.20 -14.63 -2.48
CA TYR A 383 -37.52 -14.79 -3.90
C TYR A 383 -36.87 -16.04 -4.49
N LEU A 384 -35.57 -16.25 -4.26
CA LEU A 384 -34.87 -17.47 -4.70
C LEU A 384 -35.49 -18.73 -4.10
N LYS A 385 -35.90 -18.69 -2.83
CA LYS A 385 -36.58 -19.83 -2.18
C LYS A 385 -37.94 -20.15 -2.82
N LYS A 386 -38.66 -19.14 -3.31
CA LYS A 386 -39.99 -19.29 -3.90
C LYS A 386 -39.92 -19.74 -5.36
N GLU A 387 -39.10 -19.08 -6.17
CA GLU A 387 -39.08 -19.25 -7.63
C GLU A 387 -38.00 -20.26 -8.09
N TYR A 388 -36.96 -20.51 -7.28
CA TYR A 388 -35.77 -21.28 -7.66
C TYR A 388 -35.31 -22.26 -6.56
N ARG A 389 -36.27 -22.82 -5.81
CA ARG A 389 -36.02 -23.62 -4.59
C ARG A 389 -34.97 -24.71 -4.75
N ASP A 390 -34.99 -25.40 -5.89
CA ASP A 390 -34.23 -26.64 -6.12
C ASP A 390 -32.94 -26.41 -6.93
N ILE A 391 -32.65 -25.17 -7.33
CA ILE A 391 -31.47 -24.87 -8.16
C ILE A 391 -30.18 -24.85 -7.32
N PHE A 392 -30.25 -24.40 -6.06
CA PHE A 392 -29.12 -24.40 -5.13
C PHE A 392 -29.09 -25.71 -4.32
N THR A 393 -28.48 -26.73 -4.92
CA THR A 393 -28.39 -28.10 -4.39
C THR A 393 -27.32 -28.23 -3.30
N ASP A 394 -27.45 -29.22 -2.42
CA ASP A 394 -26.49 -29.44 -1.32
C ASP A 394 -25.09 -29.84 -1.81
N GLU A 395 -24.97 -30.39 -3.02
CA GLU A 395 -23.66 -30.74 -3.63
C GLU A 395 -22.73 -29.54 -3.88
N ILE A 396 -23.28 -28.33 -4.06
CA ILE A 396 -22.51 -27.10 -4.34
C ILE A 396 -22.47 -26.14 -3.16
N ILE A 397 -22.96 -26.58 -1.99
CA ILE A 397 -22.94 -25.84 -0.74
C ILE A 397 -21.98 -26.57 0.20
N PRO A 398 -21.02 -25.88 0.83
CA PRO A 398 -20.14 -26.54 1.79
C PRO A 398 -20.90 -27.21 2.94
N ASP A 399 -20.58 -28.46 3.28
CA ASP A 399 -21.29 -29.31 4.25
C ASP A 399 -21.48 -28.66 5.64
N ASN A 400 -20.58 -27.75 6.03
CA ASN A 400 -20.59 -27.07 7.32
C ASN A 400 -21.29 -25.70 7.30
N ARG A 401 -21.97 -25.33 6.20
CA ARG A 401 -22.61 -24.02 6.03
C ARG A 401 -24.12 -24.14 5.87
N ASN A 402 -24.84 -23.24 6.53
CA ASN A 402 -26.26 -23.08 6.26
C ASN A 402 -26.45 -22.50 4.85
N ARG A 403 -27.26 -23.19 4.02
CA ARG A 403 -27.58 -22.77 2.64
C ARG A 403 -27.95 -21.29 2.52
N ARG A 404 -28.84 -20.81 3.38
CA ARG A 404 -29.35 -19.44 3.32
C ARG A 404 -28.24 -18.43 3.60
N ASP A 405 -27.42 -18.69 4.61
CA ASP A 405 -26.33 -17.79 5.00
C ASP A 405 -25.19 -17.81 3.97
N TYR A 406 -24.92 -18.99 3.37
CA TYR A 406 -23.93 -19.11 2.30
C TYR A 406 -24.33 -18.34 1.04
N ILE A 407 -25.58 -18.49 0.58
CA ILE A 407 -26.10 -17.72 -0.57
C ILE A 407 -26.10 -16.21 -0.25
N ALA A 408 -26.41 -15.83 0.99
CA ALA A 408 -26.34 -14.44 1.42
C ALA A 408 -24.91 -13.86 1.34
N ASP A 409 -23.90 -14.61 1.78
CA ASP A 409 -22.50 -14.19 1.68
C ASP A 409 -22.08 -14.05 0.20
N ILE A 410 -22.52 -14.96 -0.67
CA ILE A 410 -22.29 -14.87 -2.12
C ILE A 410 -22.90 -13.60 -2.71
N ILE A 411 -24.15 -13.29 -2.39
CA ILE A 411 -24.83 -12.07 -2.86
C ILE A 411 -24.04 -10.83 -2.43
N GLN A 412 -23.53 -10.80 -1.19
CA GLN A 412 -22.76 -9.67 -0.67
C GLN A 412 -21.40 -9.53 -1.35
N VAL A 413 -20.69 -10.64 -1.62
CA VAL A 413 -19.43 -10.64 -2.39
C VAL A 413 -19.66 -10.18 -3.83
N LEU A 414 -20.66 -10.73 -4.52
CA LEU A 414 -21.00 -10.33 -5.89
C LEU A 414 -21.42 -8.86 -5.96
N ALA A 415 -22.24 -8.38 -5.02
CA ALA A 415 -22.63 -6.98 -4.96
C ALA A 415 -21.42 -6.06 -4.77
N SER A 416 -20.45 -6.46 -3.96
CA SER A 416 -19.21 -5.70 -3.74
C SER A 416 -18.27 -5.71 -4.95
N ALA A 417 -18.26 -6.81 -5.71
CA ALA A 417 -17.53 -6.91 -6.97
C ALA A 417 -18.21 -6.15 -8.12
N GLU A 418 -19.53 -5.89 -8.06
CA GLU A 418 -20.27 -5.27 -9.17
C GLU A 418 -20.62 -3.79 -8.97
N SER A 419 -20.69 -3.32 -7.71
CA SER A 419 -21.04 -1.96 -7.28
C SER A 419 -20.30 -0.79 -7.92
#